data_AF-A0A0R1NZM5-F1
#
_entry.id   AF-A0A0R1NZM5-F1
#
_cell.length_a   1.000
_cell.length_b   1.000
_cell.length_c   1.000
_cell.angle_alpha   90.00
_cell.angle_beta   90.00
_cell.angle_gamma   90.00
#
_symmetry.space_group_name_H-M   'P 1'
#
loop_
_entity.id
_entity.type
_entity.pdbx_description
1 polymer ?
#
loop_
_entity_poly.entity_id
_entity_poly.type
_entity_poly.pdbx_seq_one_letter_code
_entity_poly.pdbx_strand_id
1 'polypeptide(L)' 'MNSEKQYTMADVYKQVYEETGILPVHCLWLDDQKMTKPEMLKRAQETKRLMLLAFEEVDKERGDPK' A
#
# COMPACT_ATOMS: atom_id res chain seq x y z
N MET A 1 25.42 18.75 -4.22
CA MET A 1 24.89 17.38 -4.25
C MET A 1 23.39 17.47 -4.05
N ASN A 2 22.58 17.16 -5.07
CA ASN A 2 21.14 16.99 -4.85
C ASN A 2 20.96 15.62 -4.19
N SER A 3 20.71 15.60 -2.89
CA SER A 3 20.32 14.36 -2.21
C SER A 3 18.97 13.93 -2.76
N GLU A 4 18.90 12.76 -3.39
CA GLU A 4 17.64 12.20 -3.85
C GLU A 4 16.69 12.03 -2.66
N LYS A 5 15.42 12.44 -2.84
CA LYS A 5 14.38 12.26 -1.83
C LYS A 5 14.28 10.77 -1.51
N GLN A 6 14.42 10.44 -0.23
CA GLN A 6 14.18 9.11 0.31
C GLN A 6 12.71 8.98 0.68
N TYR A 7 12.13 7.81 0.41
CA TYR A 7 10.74 7.48 0.70
C TYR A 7 10.67 6.44 1.81
N THR A 8 9.51 6.30 2.42
CA THR A 8 9.24 5.40 3.54
C THR A 8 7.99 4.57 3.29
N MET A 9 7.69 3.62 4.17
CA MET A 9 6.40 2.90 4.12
C MET A 9 5.20 3.84 4.27
N ALA A 10 5.34 4.98 4.95
CA ALA A 10 4.29 6.00 5.01
C ALA A 10 3.94 6.56 3.62
N ASP A 11 4.95 6.75 2.75
CA ASP A 11 4.72 7.18 1.36
C ASP A 11 4.03 6.07 0.55
N VAL A 12 4.38 4.81 0.79
CA VAL A 12 3.70 3.64 0.17
C VAL A 12 2.21 3.63 0.52
N TYR A 13 1.86 3.74 1.81
CA TYR A 13 0.46 3.71 2.23
C TYR A 13 -0.32 4.94 1.77
N LYS A 14 0.33 6.10 1.75
CA LYS A 14 -0.26 7.31 1.19
C LYS A 14 -0.61 7.10 -0.29
N GLN A 15 0.30 6.54 -1.09
CA GLN A 15 0.05 6.23 -2.50
C GLN A 15 -1.13 5.26 -2.67
N VAL A 16 -1.17 4.18 -1.87
CA VAL A 16 -2.29 3.22 -1.92
C VAL A 16 -3.61 3.88 -1.54
N TYR A 17 -3.62 4.73 -0.51
CA TYR A 17 -4.81 5.47 -0.10
C TYR A 17 -5.29 6.44 -1.18
N GLU A 18 -4.39 7.20 -1.81
CA GLU A 18 -4.73 8.11 -2.91
C GLU A 18 -5.37 7.36 -4.10
N GLU A 19 -4.96 6.12 -4.35
CA GLU A 19 -5.49 5.31 -5.45
C GLU A 19 -6.79 4.55 -5.14
N THR A 20 -7.05 4.25 -3.87
CA THR A 20 -8.12 3.32 -3.48
C THR A 20 -9.14 3.91 -2.50
N GLY A 21 -8.81 5.01 -1.84
CA GLY A 21 -9.57 5.56 -0.72
C GLY A 21 -9.47 4.73 0.57
N ILE A 22 -8.64 3.68 0.60
CA ILE A 22 -8.54 2.73 1.70
C ILE A 22 -7.15 2.81 2.31
N LEU A 23 -7.08 3.03 3.62
CA LEU A 23 -5.83 3.04 4.37
C LEU A 23 -5.55 1.61 4.88
N PRO A 24 -4.43 0.98 4.51
CA PRO A 24 -4.06 -0.33 5.04
C PRO A 24 -3.57 -0.20 6.50
N VAL A 25 -4.50 -0.21 7.46
CA VAL A 25 -4.23 0.04 8.89
C VAL A 25 -3.37 -1.06 9.53
N HIS A 26 -3.47 -2.30 9.05
CA HIS A 26 -2.66 -3.43 9.56
C HIS A 26 -1.19 -3.34 9.16
N CYS A 27 -0.86 -2.37 8.31
CA CYS A 27 0.49 -2.09 7.88
C CYS A 27 1.11 -0.88 8.60
N LEU A 28 0.50 -0.37 9.68
CA LEU A 28 1.04 0.73 10.50
C LEU A 28 2.36 0.42 11.23
N TRP A 29 3.09 -0.63 10.86
CA TRP A 29 4.51 -0.68 11.14
C TRP A 29 5.18 0.39 10.27
N LEU A 30 5.37 1.57 10.87
CA LEU A 30 6.22 2.63 10.35
C LEU A 30 7.66 2.10 10.41
N ASP A 31 8.00 1.27 9.43
CA ASP A 31 9.37 0.90 9.17
C ASP A 31 10.09 2.14 8.61
N ASP A 32 11.10 2.61 9.33
CA ASP A 32 11.97 3.72 8.93
C ASP A 32 12.91 3.33 7.77
N GLN A 33 12.75 2.12 7.21
CA GLN A 33 13.42 1.69 5.99
C GLN A 33 13.19 2.72 4.88
N LYS A 34 14.29 3.35 4.50
CA LYS A 34 14.35 4.27 3.38
C LYS A 34 14.39 3.50 2.07
N MET A 35 13.70 4.02 1.07
CA MET A 35 13.66 3.45 -0.27
C MET A 35 13.71 4.54 -1.34
N THR A 36 14.14 4.16 -2.53
CA THR A 36 14.08 4.98 -3.73
C THR A 36 12.64 5.12 -4.23
N LYS A 37 12.38 6.10 -5.10
CA LYS A 37 11.04 6.30 -5.70
C LYS A 37 10.54 5.04 -6.46
N PRO A 38 11.35 4.37 -7.31
CA PRO A 38 10.88 3.18 -8.01
C PRO A 38 10.52 2.02 -7.07
N GLU A 39 11.30 1.83 -5.99
CA GLU A 39 11.00 0.83 -4.97
C GLU A 39 9.69 1.14 -4.24
N MET A 40 9.48 2.40 -3.85
CA MET A 40 8.23 2.86 -3.24
C MET A 40 7.02 2.55 -4.13
N LEU A 41 7.08 2.90 -5.41
CA LEU A 41 5.98 2.68 -6.36
C LEU A 41 5.69 1.19 -6.56
N LYS A 42 6.74 0.36 -6.70
CA LYS A 42 6.59 -1.09 -6.81
C LYS A 42 5.88 -1.66 -5.57
N ARG A 43 6.31 -1.23 -4.38
CA ARG A 43 5.76 -1.68 -3.10
C ARG A 43 4.31 -1.23 -2.90
N ALA A 44 3.95 -0.03 -3.37
CA ALA A 44 2.58 0.47 -3.37
C ALA A 44 1.68 -0.40 -4.27
N GLN A 45 2.15 -0.75 -5.47
CA GLN A 45 1.41 -1.62 -6.39
C GLN A 45 1.18 -3.02 -5.80
N GLU A 46 2.20 -3.61 -5.17
CA GLU A 46 2.08 -4.91 -4.49
C GLU A 46 1.12 -4.84 -3.30
N THR A 47 1.22 -3.78 -2.49
CA THR A 47 0.35 -3.55 -1.31
C THR A 47 -1.10 -3.40 -1.75
N LYS A 48 -1.38 -2.60 -2.79
CA LYS A 48 -2.71 -2.46 -3.37
C LYS A 48 -3.27 -3.79 -3.84
N ARG A 49 -2.47 -4.58 -4.55
CA ARG A 49 -2.91 -5.89 -5.05
C ARG A 49 -3.30 -6.83 -3.91
N LEU A 50 -2.45 -6.95 -2.88
CA LEU A 50 -2.73 -7.80 -1.72
C LEU A 50 -3.97 -7.34 -0.96
N MET A 51 -4.14 -6.02 -0.82
CA MET A 51 -5.32 -5.44 -0.17
C MET A 51 -6.61 -5.78 -0.92
N LEU A 52 -6.63 -5.63 -2.25
CA LEU A 52 -7.81 -5.96 -3.06
C LEU A 52 -8.13 -7.47 -3.00
N LEU A 53 -7.12 -8.34 -3.02
CA LEU A 53 -7.33 -9.78 -2.85
C LEU A 53 -7.96 -10.11 -1.49
N ALA A 54 -7.52 -9.44 -0.42
CA ALA A 54 -8.12 -9.62 0.91
C ALA A 54 -9.59 -9.18 0.95
N PHE A 55 -9.94 -8.08 0.27
CA PHE A 55 -11.35 -7.66 0.14
C PHE A 55 -12.19 -8.67 -0.66
N GLU A 56 -11.68 -9.15 -1.79
CA GLU A 56 -12.37 -10.17 -2.59
C GLU A 56 -12.62 -11.46 -1.79
N GLU A 57 -11.67 -11.86 -0.95
CA GLU A 57 -11.83 -13.02 -0.06
C GLU A 57 -12.95 -12.78 0.97
N VAL A 58 -12.97 -11.60 1.61
CA VAL A 58 -14.00 -11.22 2.59
C VAL A 58 -15.39 -11.15 1.94
N ASP A 59 -15.50 -10.61 0.73
CA ASP A 59 -16.77 -10.52 0.01
C ASP A 59 -17.33 -11.91 -0.34
N LYS A 60 -16.46 -12.86 -0.75
CA LYS A 60 -16.84 -14.27 -0.98
C LYS A 60 -17.35 -14.92 0.30
N GLU A 61 -16.69 -14.69 1.44
CA GLU A 61 -17.09 -15.24 2.74
C GLU A 61 -18.43 -14.67 3.24
N ARG A 62 -18.74 -13.41 2.90
CA ARG A 62 -20.00 -12.75 3.25
C ARG A 62 -21.19 -13.22 2.42
N GLY A 63 -20.96 -13.86 1.28
CA GLY A 63 -22.02 -14.37 0.41
C GLY A 63 -22.75 -13.29 -0.40
N ASP A 64 -22.22 -12.07 -0.48
CA ASP A 64 -22.77 -11.01 -1.32
C ASP A 64 -22.44 -11.31 -2.80
N PRO A 65 -23.44 -11.53 -3.68
CA PRO A 65 -23.19 -11.71 -5.10
C PRO A 65 -22.78 -10.37 -5.73
N LYS A 66 -21.81 -10.42 -6.65
CA LYS A 66 -21.40 -9.29 -7.51
C LYS A 66 -22.57 -8.68 -8.30
#